data_AF-A0A0D1A9C0-F1
#
_entry.id   AF-A0A0D1A9C0-F1
#
_cell.length_a   1.000
_cell.length_b   1.000
_cell.length_c   1.000
_cell.angle_alpha   90.00
_cell.angle_beta   90.00
_cell.angle_gamma   90.00
#
_symmetry.space_group_name_H-M   'P 1'
#
loop_
_entity.id
_entity.type
_entity.pdbx_description
1 polymer ?
#
loop_
_entity_poly.entity_id
_entity_poly.type
_entity_poly.pdbx_seq_one_letter_code
_entity_poly.pdbx_strand_id
1 'polypeptide(L)'
;MSFGKLILLTICLNTGWIGGDIFPVLFASTAQGLAISNLIPGLDHLYVAVVVATGLSSAILEAPLLVGCLMGIMFAPVNLIAVVAVATIMLMEVRAVEKRHTTYIPTVFDQMEQQ
;
A
#
# COMPACT_ATOMS: atom_id res chain seq x y z
N MET A 1 -9.25 -9.22 -22.55
CA MET A 1 -10.13 -8.08 -22.24
C MET A 1 -9.85 -7.55 -20.83
N SER A 2 -8.73 -6.83 -20.61
CA SER A 2 -8.38 -6.30 -19.26
C SER A 2 -7.89 -4.85 -19.25
N PHE A 3 -7.34 -4.36 -20.37
CA PHE A 3 -6.77 -3.01 -20.46
C PHE A 3 -7.79 -1.87 -20.24
N GLY A 4 -9.03 -2.03 -20.72
CA GLY A 4 -10.06 -1.00 -20.59
C GLY A 4 -10.48 -0.70 -19.15
N LYS A 5 -10.46 -1.72 -18.26
CA LYS A 5 -10.79 -1.54 -16.84
C LYS A 5 -9.66 -0.81 -16.08
N LEU A 6 -8.41 -1.02 -16.48
CA LEU A 6 -7.25 -0.34 -15.91
C LEU A 6 -7.21 1.15 -16.32
N ILE A 7 -7.55 1.45 -17.57
CA ILE A 7 -7.64 2.83 -18.07
C ILE A 7 -8.79 3.58 -17.39
N LEU A 8 -9.95 2.94 -17.23
CA LEU A 8 -11.10 3.54 -16.53
C LEU A 8 -10.78 3.81 -15.05
N LEU A 9 -9.99 2.95 -14.40
CA LEU A 9 -9.47 3.19 -13.05
C LEU A 9 -8.57 4.43 -13.02
N THR A 10 -7.57 4.52 -13.90
CA THR A 10 -6.66 5.67 -13.98
C THR A 10 -7.40 6.97 -14.27
N ILE A 11 -8.47 6.91 -15.08
CA ILE A 11 -9.34 8.06 -15.35
C ILE A 11 -10.13 8.43 -14.09
N CYS A 12 -10.70 7.46 -13.36
CA CYS A 12 -11.37 7.69 -12.08
C CYS A 12 -10.44 8.31 -11.03
N LEU A 13 -9.16 7.90 -10.99
CA LEU A 13 -8.12 8.50 -10.14
C LEU A 13 -7.82 9.95 -10.52
N ASN A 14 -7.77 10.25 -11.82
CA ASN A 14 -7.41 11.60 -12.30
C ASN A 14 -8.55 12.61 -12.14
N THR A 15 -9.81 12.18 -12.01
CA THR A 15 -10.95 13.11 -11.90
C THR A 15 -11.14 13.79 -10.55
N GLY A 16 -10.27 13.54 -9.55
CA GLY A 16 -10.17 14.41 -8.36
C GLY A 16 -11.52 14.74 -7.70
N TRP A 17 -12.41 13.74 -7.55
CA TRP A 17 -13.66 13.94 -6.83
C TRP A 17 -13.35 14.10 -5.34
N ILE A 18 -14.08 14.97 -4.64
CA ILE A 18 -13.93 15.42 -3.23
C ILE A 18 -13.95 14.32 -2.13
N GLY A 19 -13.69 13.05 -2.47
CA GLY A 19 -13.60 11.93 -1.54
C GLY A 19 -12.35 11.07 -1.78
N GLY A 20 -11.28 11.34 -1.02
CA GLY A 20 -10.15 10.48 -0.63
C GLY A 20 -9.51 9.49 -1.63
N ASP A 21 -8.18 9.53 -1.75
CA ASP A 21 -7.37 8.69 -2.65
C ASP A 21 -7.13 7.24 -2.19
N ILE A 22 -7.75 6.81 -1.08
CA ILE A 22 -7.52 5.50 -0.44
C ILE A 22 -7.92 4.33 -1.36
N PHE A 23 -9.18 4.30 -1.81
CA PHE A 23 -9.70 3.21 -2.64
C PHE A 23 -8.99 3.07 -4.00
N PRO A 24 -8.76 4.18 -4.72
CA PRO A 24 -8.09 4.08 -6.01
C PRO A 24 -6.64 3.62 -5.91
N VAL A 25 -5.90 4.04 -4.87
CA VAL A 25 -4.54 3.56 -4.59
C VAL A 25 -4.52 2.07 -4.26
N LEU A 26 -5.46 1.59 -3.44
CA LEU A 26 -5.60 0.16 -3.13
C LEU A 26 -5.85 -0.66 -4.40
N PHE A 27 -6.74 -0.22 -5.28
CA PHE A 27 -7.03 -0.96 -6.51
C PHE A 27 -5.86 -0.95 -7.50
N ALA A 28 -5.17 0.20 -7.66
CA ALA A 28 -3.99 0.31 -8.51
C ALA A 28 -2.84 -0.59 -8.01
N SER A 29 -2.59 -0.60 -6.70
CA SER A 29 -1.57 -1.46 -6.09
C SER A 29 -1.90 -2.94 -6.20
N THR A 30 -3.17 -3.35 -6.06
CA THR A 30 -3.58 -4.74 -6.33
C THR A 30 -3.39 -5.14 -7.78
N ALA A 31 -3.73 -4.26 -8.73
CA ALA A 31 -3.51 -4.53 -10.15
C ALA A 31 -2.01 -4.74 -10.44
N GLN A 32 -1.16 -3.93 -9.82
CA GLN A 32 0.29 -4.06 -9.94
C GLN A 32 0.82 -5.34 -9.25
N GLY A 33 0.28 -5.70 -8.09
CA GLY A 33 0.59 -6.97 -7.40
C GLY A 33 0.25 -8.20 -8.24
N LEU A 34 -0.91 -8.21 -8.90
CA LEU A 34 -1.31 -9.28 -9.82
C LEU A 34 -0.44 -9.34 -11.07
N ALA A 35 0.00 -8.19 -11.60
CA ALA A 35 0.92 -8.15 -12.72
C ALA A 35 2.29 -8.75 -12.34
N ILE A 36 2.84 -8.36 -11.19
CA ILE A 36 4.12 -8.88 -10.67
C ILE A 36 4.02 -10.38 -10.36
N SER A 37 2.88 -10.81 -9.84
CA SER A 37 2.64 -12.21 -9.53
C SER A 37 2.61 -13.11 -10.78
N ASN A 38 2.33 -12.56 -11.98
CA ASN A 38 2.40 -13.32 -13.24
C ASN A 38 3.84 -13.46 -13.73
N LEU A 39 4.75 -12.59 -13.29
CA LEU A 39 6.17 -12.63 -13.65
C LEU A 39 6.96 -13.63 -12.80
N ILE A 40 6.43 -14.08 -11.67
CA ILE A 40 7.09 -15.04 -10.77
C ILE A 40 6.41 -16.41 -10.88
N PRO A 41 6.85 -17.29 -11.80
CA PRO A 41 6.34 -18.66 -11.87
C PRO A 41 6.87 -19.50 -10.70
N GLY A 42 5.96 -20.17 -9.97
CA GLY A 42 6.32 -21.15 -8.93
C GLY A 42 5.81 -20.86 -7.51
N LEU A 43 5.24 -19.69 -7.27
CA LEU A 43 4.54 -19.36 -6.02
C LEU A 43 3.04 -19.16 -6.23
N ASP A 44 2.27 -19.25 -5.14
CA ASP A 44 0.85 -18.96 -5.17
C ASP A 44 0.60 -17.51 -5.61
N HIS A 45 -0.13 -17.38 -6.71
CA HIS A 45 -0.31 -16.10 -7.38
C HIS A 45 -1.05 -15.08 -6.49
N LEU A 46 -1.97 -15.55 -5.64
CA LEU A 46 -2.73 -14.69 -4.73
C LEU A 46 -1.85 -14.23 -3.57
N TYR A 47 -0.99 -15.10 -3.05
CA TYR A 47 -0.05 -14.73 -1.97
C TYR A 47 0.86 -13.58 -2.39
N VAL A 48 1.53 -13.72 -3.54
CA VAL A 48 2.46 -12.70 -4.05
C VAL A 48 1.74 -11.39 -4.34
N ALA A 49 0.56 -11.47 -4.98
CA ALA A 49 -0.21 -10.29 -5.32
C ALA A 49 -0.63 -9.49 -4.08
N VAL A 50 -1.12 -10.17 -3.04
CA VAL A 50 -1.61 -9.53 -1.81
C VAL A 50 -0.45 -8.92 -1.01
N VAL A 51 0.69 -9.60 -0.89
CA VAL A 51 1.87 -9.08 -0.18
C VAL A 51 2.41 -7.83 -0.87
N VAL A 52 2.57 -7.89 -2.19
CA VAL A 52 3.08 -6.76 -2.99
C VAL A 52 2.10 -5.59 -2.95
N ALA A 53 0.80 -5.86 -3.11
CA ALA A 53 -0.23 -4.82 -3.06
C ALA A 53 -0.25 -4.13 -1.70
N THR A 54 -0.28 -4.89 -0.60
CA THR A 54 -0.29 -4.36 0.77
C THR A 54 0.95 -3.51 1.06
N GLY A 55 2.13 -3.97 0.63
CA GLY A 55 3.37 -3.19 0.76
C GLY A 55 3.31 -1.88 -0.02
N LEU A 56 2.82 -1.92 -1.26
CA LEU A 56 2.77 -0.76 -2.13
C LEU A 56 1.73 0.27 -1.69
N SER A 57 0.51 -0.15 -1.33
CA SER A 57 -0.47 0.80 -0.80
C SER A 57 -0.04 1.34 0.56
N SER A 58 0.60 0.54 1.42
CA SER A 58 1.16 1.02 2.69
C SER A 58 2.29 2.02 2.49
N ALA A 59 3.04 1.91 1.39
CA ALA A 59 4.08 2.86 1.01
C ALA A 59 3.48 4.22 0.61
N ILE A 60 2.40 4.21 -0.18
CA ILE A 60 1.77 5.41 -0.75
C ILE A 60 0.90 6.15 0.27
N LEU A 61 0.15 5.43 1.09
CA LEU A 61 -0.88 6.01 1.96
C LEU A 61 -0.39 6.40 3.35
N GLU A 62 0.84 6.00 3.70
CA GLU A 62 1.47 6.23 5.01
C GLU A 62 0.65 5.75 6.23
N ALA A 63 -0.43 5.01 6.00
CA ALA A 63 -1.37 4.51 7.00
C ALA A 63 -1.45 2.96 6.93
N PRO A 64 -0.42 2.24 7.42
CA PRO A 64 -0.32 0.77 7.31
C PRO A 64 -1.52 0.04 7.93
N LEU A 65 -2.04 0.52 9.07
CA LEU A 65 -3.19 -0.10 9.75
C LEU A 65 -4.46 -0.03 8.89
N LEU A 66 -4.72 1.12 8.26
CA LEU A 66 -5.87 1.32 7.39
C LEU A 66 -5.76 0.43 6.13
N VAL A 67 -4.57 0.43 5.51
CA VAL A 67 -4.29 -0.37 4.32
C VAL A 67 -4.42 -1.87 4.61
N GLY A 68 -3.84 -2.35 5.71
CA GLY A 68 -3.88 -3.75 6.11
C GLY A 68 -5.31 -4.24 6.39
N CYS A 69 -6.11 -3.46 7.12
CA CYS A 69 -7.52 -3.78 7.36
C CYS A 69 -8.34 -3.82 6.06
N LEU A 70 -8.17 -2.82 5.19
CA LEU A 70 -8.91 -2.75 3.93
C LEU A 70 -8.50 -3.86 2.97
N MET A 71 -7.20 -4.14 2.82
CA MET A 71 -6.73 -5.27 2.00
C MET A 71 -7.17 -6.62 2.56
N GLY A 72 -7.12 -6.80 3.88
CA GLY A 72 -7.59 -8.01 4.55
C GLY A 72 -9.07 -8.30 4.33
N ILE A 73 -9.92 -7.26 4.31
CA ILE A 73 -11.37 -7.40 4.13
C ILE A 73 -11.78 -7.48 2.65
N MET A 74 -11.18 -6.67 1.78
CA MET A 74 -11.61 -6.55 0.37
C MET A 74 -10.95 -7.56 -0.57
N PHE A 75 -9.68 -7.88 -0.36
CA PHE A 75 -8.87 -8.58 -1.37
C PHE A 75 -8.26 -9.90 -0.87
N ALA A 76 -8.08 -10.08 0.45
CA ALA A 76 -7.52 -11.31 0.98
C ALA A 76 -8.59 -12.40 1.17
N PRO A 77 -8.39 -13.62 0.64
CA PRO A 77 -9.16 -14.79 1.06
C PRO A 77 -8.97 -15.03 2.55
N VAL A 78 -9.98 -15.58 3.25
CA VAL A 78 -9.91 -15.85 4.71
C VAL A 78 -8.68 -16.66 5.14
N ASN A 79 -8.16 -17.49 4.24
CA ASN A 79 -6.96 -18.30 4.47
C ASN A 79 -5.65 -17.49 4.50
N LEU A 80 -5.61 -16.32 3.87
CA LEU A 80 -4.43 -15.44 3.79
C LEU A 80 -4.51 -14.23 4.74
N ILE A 81 -5.60 -14.06 5.49
CA ILE A 81 -5.77 -12.94 6.44
C ILE A 81 -4.64 -12.93 7.48
N ALA A 82 -4.24 -14.10 7.98
CA ALA A 82 -3.12 -14.21 8.93
C ALA A 82 -1.81 -13.69 8.34
N VAL A 83 -1.56 -13.94 7.05
CA VAL A 83 -0.38 -13.43 6.34
C VAL A 83 -0.43 -11.91 6.22
N VAL A 84 -1.58 -11.36 5.83
CA VAL A 84 -1.77 -9.91 5.71
C VAL A 84 -1.61 -9.23 7.07
N ALA A 85 -2.13 -9.83 8.14
CA ALA A 85 -1.98 -9.31 9.50
C ALA A 85 -0.50 -9.27 9.90
N VAL A 86 0.25 -10.35 9.70
CA VAL A 86 1.69 -10.39 10.00
C VAL A 86 2.46 -9.39 9.14
N ALA A 87 2.16 -9.29 7.84
CA ALA A 87 2.80 -8.32 6.95
C ALA A 87 2.49 -6.88 7.38
N THR A 88 1.26 -6.60 7.81
CA THR A 88 0.86 -5.28 8.32
C THR A 88 1.58 -4.93 9.61
N ILE A 89 1.72 -5.87 10.55
CA ILE A 89 2.48 -5.67 11.79
C ILE A 89 3.96 -5.38 11.47
N MET A 90 4.57 -6.20 10.60
CA MET A 90 5.94 -5.97 10.11
C MET A 90 6.10 -4.56 9.51
N LEU A 91 5.17 -4.16 8.63
CA LEU A 91 5.18 -2.82 8.03
C LEU A 91 4.97 -1.73 9.09
N MET A 92 4.12 -1.94 10.09
CA MET A 92 3.95 -1.00 11.20
C MET A 92 5.24 -0.78 11.97
N GLU A 93 6.03 -1.82 12.24
CA GLU A 93 7.34 -1.69 12.90
C GLU A 93 8.31 -0.88 12.04
N VAL A 94 8.40 -1.18 10.73
CA VAL A 94 9.25 -0.42 9.79
C VAL A 94 8.82 1.04 9.74
N ARG A 95 7.52 1.31 9.67
CA ARG A 95 6.97 2.67 9.66
C ARG A 95 7.13 3.38 11.00
N ALA A 96 7.04 2.67 12.12
CA ALA A 96 7.30 3.23 13.45
C ALA A 96 8.76 3.66 13.57
N VAL A 97 9.70 2.89 13.00
CA VAL A 97 11.12 3.25 12.91
C VAL A 97 11.32 4.46 11.98
N GLU A 98 10.68 4.47 10.82
CA GLU A 98 10.78 5.58 9.84
C GLU A 98 10.22 6.91 10.40
N LYS A 99 9.06 6.85 11.07
CA LYS A 99 8.46 8.01 11.74
C LYS A 99 9.39 8.57 12.82
N ARG A 100 10.09 7.69 13.55
CA ARG A 100 11.07 8.10 14.57
C ARG A 100 12.28 8.80 13.96
N HIS A 101 12.67 8.45 12.74
CA HIS A 101 13.81 9.06 12.04
C HIS A 101 13.45 10.42 11.41
N THR A 102 12.23 10.58 10.87
CA THR A 102 11.81 11.85 10.24
C THR A 102 11.54 12.96 11.26
N THR A 103 11.13 12.62 12.49
CA THR A 103 10.90 13.61 13.57
C THR A 103 12.17 14.33 14.03
N TYR A 104 13.37 13.78 13.78
CA TYR A 104 14.65 14.39 14.17
C TYR A 104 15.22 15.39 13.15
N ILE A 105 14.78 15.35 11.88
CA ILE A 105 15.29 16.22 10.83
C ILE A 105 14.75 17.66 10.89
N PRO A 106 13.45 17.94 11.12
CA PRO A 106 12.97 19.32 11.11
C PRO A 106 13.54 20.13 12.27
N THR A 107 13.85 19.49 13.41
CA THR A 107 14.40 20.19 14.58
C THR A 107 15.82 20.70 14.34
N VAL A 108 16.68 19.98 13.63
CA VAL A 108 18.07 20.44 13.42
C VAL A 108 18.11 21.68 12.52
N PHE A 109 17.29 21.74 11.48
CA PHE A 109 17.23 22.91 10.60
C PHE A 109 16.59 24.13 11.28
N ASP A 110 15.57 23.92 12.11
CA ASP A 110 14.95 24.98 12.92
C ASP A 110 15.95 25.58 13.93
N GLN A 111 16.83 24.75 14.50
CA GLN A 111 17.88 25.20 15.42
C GLN A 111 19.03 25.93 14.71
N MET A 112 19.31 25.65 13.43
CA MET A 112 20.35 26.33 12.66
C MET A 112 19.90 27.67 12.05
N GLU A 113 18.60 27.89 11.89
CA GLU A 113 18.05 29.18 11.41
C GLU A 113 18.02 30.25 12.52
N GLN A 114 18.15 29.85 13.80
CA GLN A 114 18.19 30.75 14.95
C GLN A 114 19.59 31.12 15.47
N GLN A 115 20.67 30.77 14.75
CA GLN A 115 22.05 31.16 15.09
C GLN A 115 22.64 32.19 14.14
#